data_AF-A0A1R0KQS3-F1
#
_entry.id   AF-A0A1R0KQS3-F1
#
_cell.length_a   1.000
_cell.length_b   1.000
_cell.length_c   1.000
_cell.angle_alpha   90.00
_cell.angle_beta   90.00
_cell.angle_gamma   90.00
#
_symmetry.space_group_name_H-M   'P 1'
#
loop_
_entity.id
_entity.type
_entity.pdbx_description
1 polymer ?
#
loop_
_entity_poly.entity_id
_entity_poly.type
_entity_poly.pdbx_seq_one_letter_code
_entity_poly.pdbx_strand_id
1 'polypeptide(L)'
;MEKVAARREAERVRNRTPLAELHPLVRELVEIGSRGEGGFLTEDGRDDERTREIGSQIYRSGGIAAMKAAHQQVAYWVPFKAPHLDRAWGGIGGWQS
;
A
#
# COMPACT_ATOMS: atom_id res chain seq x y z
N MET A 1 -24.64 -3.46 16.07
CA MET A 1 -23.49 -2.74 15.48
C MET A 1 -22.96 -3.40 14.19
N GLU A 2 -23.11 -4.72 14.01
CA GLU A 2 -22.64 -5.50 12.84
C GLU A 2 -23.15 -5.02 11.46
N LYS A 3 -24.44 -4.64 11.33
CA LYS A 3 -25.03 -4.23 10.05
C LYS A 3 -24.44 -2.93 9.47
N VAL A 4 -23.90 -2.06 10.32
CA VAL A 4 -23.29 -0.79 9.89
C VAL A 4 -21.88 -1.03 9.35
N ALA A 5 -21.12 -1.93 9.96
CA ALA A 5 -19.78 -2.32 9.50
C ALA A 5 -19.85 -3.04 8.14
N ALA A 6 -20.74 -4.03 7.99
CA ALA A 6 -20.89 -4.77 6.73
C ALA A 6 -21.35 -3.87 5.56
N ARG A 7 -22.25 -2.91 5.82
CA ARG A 7 -22.70 -1.94 4.81
C ARG A 7 -21.59 -0.99 4.38
N ARG A 8 -20.78 -0.50 5.33
CA ARG A 8 -19.62 0.35 5.05
C ARG A 8 -18.55 -0.40 4.27
N GLU A 9 -18.32 -1.66 4.57
CA GLU A 9 -17.39 -2.52 3.83
C GLU A 9 -17.88 -2.76 2.39
N ALA A 10 -19.17 -3.04 2.19
CA ALA A 10 -19.75 -3.22 0.87
C ALA A 10 -19.72 -1.93 0.01
N GLU A 11 -19.99 -0.77 0.60
CA GLU A 11 -19.84 0.52 -0.08
C GLU A 11 -18.37 0.82 -0.42
N ARG A 12 -17.44 0.43 0.45
CA ARG A 12 -16.00 0.55 0.16
C ARG A 12 -15.59 -0.30 -1.02
N VAL A 13 -15.99 -1.57 -1.05
CA VAL A 13 -15.69 -2.49 -2.17
C VAL A 13 -16.22 -1.94 -3.49
N ARG A 14 -17.42 -1.35 -3.49
CA ARG A 14 -18.04 -0.76 -4.70
C ARG A 14 -17.32 0.49 -5.21
N ASN A 15 -16.69 1.27 -4.33
CA ASN A 15 -15.93 2.47 -4.69
C ASN A 15 -14.42 2.22 -4.89
N ARG A 16 -13.97 0.96 -4.92
CA ARG A 16 -12.59 0.65 -5.27
C ARG A 16 -12.35 1.00 -6.73
N THR A 17 -11.30 1.78 -7.00
CA THR A 17 -10.67 1.77 -8.32
C THR A 17 -10.36 0.31 -8.66
N PRO A 18 -10.87 -0.24 -9.78
CA PRO A 18 -10.58 -1.61 -10.17
C PRO A 18 -9.08 -1.88 -10.19
N LEU A 19 -8.65 -3.07 -9.77
CA LEU A 19 -7.22 -3.43 -9.72
C LEU A 19 -6.51 -3.23 -11.07
N ALA A 20 -7.23 -3.47 -12.17
CA ALA A 20 -6.74 -3.29 -13.54
C ALA A 20 -6.52 -1.82 -13.94
N GLU A 21 -7.17 -0.87 -13.26
CA GLU A 21 -7.08 0.57 -13.51
C GLU A 21 -6.06 1.25 -12.58
N LEU A 22 -5.50 0.53 -11.62
CA LEU A 22 -4.44 1.07 -10.77
C LEU A 22 -3.18 1.33 -11.58
N HIS A 23 -2.46 2.37 -11.17
CA HIS A 23 -1.10 2.60 -11.66
C HIS A 23 -0.25 1.34 -11.47
N PRO A 24 0.59 0.93 -12.45
CA PRO A 24 1.32 -0.36 -12.39
C PRO A 24 2.10 -0.58 -11.09
N LEU A 25 2.77 0.47 -10.60
CA LEU A 25 3.52 0.41 -9.33
C LEU A 25 2.61 0.21 -8.11
N VAL A 26 1.41 0.81 -8.11
CA VAL A 26 0.44 0.65 -7.01
C VAL A 26 -0.16 -0.76 -7.05
N ARG A 27 -0.47 -1.25 -8.25
CA ARG A 27 -0.93 -2.64 -8.43
C ARG A 27 0.10 -3.63 -7.92
N GLU A 28 1.37 -3.44 -8.26
CA GLU A 28 2.44 -4.33 -7.80
C GLU A 28 2.58 -4.31 -6.27
N LEU A 29 2.43 -3.15 -5.62
CA LEU A 29 2.37 -3.10 -4.15
C LEU A 29 1.17 -3.87 -3.58
N VAL A 30 0.01 -3.79 -4.21
CA VAL A 30 -1.17 -4.58 -3.79
C VAL A 30 -0.88 -6.08 -3.92
N GLU A 31 -0.23 -6.50 -5.01
CA GLU A 31 0.17 -7.89 -5.22
C GLU A 31 1.22 -8.34 -4.19
N ILE A 32 2.22 -7.50 -3.86
CA ILE A 32 3.22 -7.76 -2.81
C ILE A 32 2.54 -7.87 -1.44
N GLY A 33 1.68 -6.92 -1.07
CA GLY A 33 0.99 -6.92 0.22
C GLY A 33 -0.02 -8.06 0.39
N SER A 34 -0.42 -8.71 -0.72
CA SER A 34 -1.31 -9.88 -0.71
C SER A 34 -0.56 -11.21 -0.58
N ARG A 35 0.77 -11.22 -0.64
CA ARG A 35 1.58 -12.38 -0.27
C ARG A 35 1.39 -12.61 1.23
N GLY A 36 1.33 -13.89 1.66
CA GLY A 36 0.85 -14.31 2.99
C GLY A 36 1.55 -13.65 4.20
N GLU A 37 2.44 -14.38 4.89
CA GLU A 37 3.11 -13.84 6.09
C GLU A 37 4.13 -12.75 5.71
N GLY A 38 4.92 -12.96 4.65
CA GLY A 38 5.75 -11.93 4.00
C GLY A 38 4.97 -11.07 2.99
N GLY A 39 5.37 -9.81 2.82
CA GLY A 39 4.73 -8.85 1.91
C GLY A 39 5.62 -7.62 1.72
N PHE A 40 5.25 -6.49 2.31
CA PHE A 40 6.10 -5.28 2.35
C PHE A 40 7.36 -5.43 3.21
N LEU A 41 7.38 -6.49 4.02
CA LEU A 41 8.52 -6.93 4.80
C LEU A 41 8.80 -8.40 4.42
N THR A 42 10.06 -8.80 4.51
CA THR A 42 10.47 -10.20 4.44
C THR A 42 9.95 -11.00 5.63
N GLU A 43 10.00 -12.33 5.57
CA GLU A 43 9.52 -13.21 6.65
C GLU A 43 10.28 -13.00 7.98
N ASP A 44 11.54 -12.55 7.91
CA ASP A 44 12.35 -12.18 9.07
C ASP A 44 12.18 -10.71 9.50
N GLY A 45 11.19 -10.01 8.95
CA GLY A 45 10.81 -8.65 9.35
C GLY A 45 11.75 -7.54 8.88
N ARG A 46 12.59 -7.80 7.87
CA ARG A 46 13.38 -6.79 7.17
C ARG A 46 12.56 -6.13 6.07
N ASP A 47 13.01 -4.98 5.59
CA ASP A 47 12.33 -4.27 4.52
C ASP A 47 12.46 -5.06 3.21
N ASP A 48 11.33 -5.28 2.53
CA ASP A 48 11.35 -5.88 1.19
C ASP A 48 11.97 -4.88 0.19
N GLU A 49 13.04 -5.31 -0.47
CA GLU A 49 13.83 -4.44 -1.36
C GLU A 49 12.98 -3.89 -2.51
N ARG A 50 12.09 -4.72 -3.06
CA ARG A 50 11.20 -4.31 -4.14
C ARG A 50 10.18 -3.27 -3.67
N THR A 51 9.65 -3.43 -2.47
CA THR A 51 8.74 -2.45 -1.84
C THR A 51 9.41 -1.09 -1.67
N ARG A 52 10.67 -1.05 -1.22
CA ARG A 52 11.47 0.18 -1.14
C ARG A 52 11.76 0.79 -2.51
N GLU A 53 12.08 -0.05 -3.48
CA GLU A 53 12.36 0.40 -4.85
C GLU A 53 11.14 1.09 -5.46
N ILE A 54 9.97 0.47 -5.33
CA ILE A 54 8.70 1.05 -5.80
C ILE A 54 8.41 2.39 -5.11
N GLY A 55 8.58 2.46 -3.77
CA GLY A 55 8.42 3.71 -3.03
C GLY A 55 9.33 4.83 -3.55
N SER A 56 10.58 4.49 -3.86
CA SER A 56 11.55 5.42 -4.45
C SER A 56 11.17 5.87 -5.86
N GLN A 57 10.62 4.97 -6.68
CA GLN A 57 10.13 5.31 -8.03
C GLN A 57 8.93 6.26 -7.96
N ILE A 58 7.97 5.99 -7.07
CA ILE A 58 6.81 6.85 -6.85
C ILE A 58 7.25 8.23 -6.37
N TYR A 59 8.18 8.29 -5.40
CA TYR A 59 8.75 9.54 -4.93
C TYR A 59 9.42 10.34 -6.05
N ARG A 60 10.23 9.69 -6.89
CA ARG A 60 10.87 10.36 -8.04
C ARG A 60 9.84 10.91 -9.05
N SER A 61 8.70 10.25 -9.23
CA SER A 61 7.67 10.69 -10.18
C SER A 61 6.79 11.85 -9.68
N GLY A 62 6.55 11.96 -8.38
CA GLY A 62 5.56 12.94 -7.86
C GLY A 62 5.72 13.29 -6.39
N GLY A 63 6.89 13.01 -5.81
CA GLY A 63 7.25 13.32 -4.45
C GLY A 63 6.33 12.69 -3.40
N ILE A 64 6.24 13.34 -2.25
CA ILE A 64 5.42 12.89 -1.12
C ILE A 64 3.92 12.84 -1.46
N ALA A 65 3.43 13.71 -2.33
CA ALA A 65 2.02 13.69 -2.72
C ALA A 65 1.66 12.39 -3.44
N ALA A 66 2.49 11.95 -4.39
CA ALA A 66 2.31 10.66 -5.06
C ALA A 66 2.45 9.48 -4.09
N MET A 67 3.42 9.53 -3.16
CA MET A 67 3.56 8.49 -2.13
C MET A 67 2.31 8.38 -1.24
N LYS A 68 1.72 9.50 -0.81
CA LYS A 68 0.48 9.50 -0.01
C LYS A 68 -0.69 8.90 -0.79
N ALA A 69 -0.84 9.27 -2.05
CA ALA A 69 -1.90 8.74 -2.91
C ALA A 69 -1.73 7.22 -3.13
N ALA A 70 -0.51 6.75 -3.39
CA ALA A 70 -0.20 5.34 -3.52
C ALA A 70 -0.45 4.58 -2.22
N HIS A 71 0.02 5.10 -1.08
CA HIS A 71 -0.21 4.52 0.24
C HIS A 71 -1.71 4.35 0.54
N GLN A 72 -2.51 5.39 0.29
CA GLN A 72 -3.97 5.33 0.48
C GLN A 72 -4.62 4.27 -0.39
N GLN A 73 -4.22 4.15 -1.66
CA GLN A 73 -4.73 3.11 -2.56
C GLN A 73 -4.35 1.72 -2.07
N VAL A 74 -3.09 1.48 -1.70
CA VAL A 74 -2.62 0.19 -1.19
C VAL A 74 -3.32 -0.18 0.13
N ALA A 75 -3.43 0.75 1.07
CA ALA A 75 -4.14 0.55 2.33
C ALA A 75 -5.63 0.22 2.14
N TYR A 76 -6.22 0.63 1.00
CA TYR A 76 -7.59 0.30 0.68
C TYR A 76 -7.78 -1.18 0.28
N TRP A 77 -6.75 -1.80 -0.29
CA TRP A 77 -6.74 -3.19 -0.73
C TRP A 77 -6.21 -4.14 0.35
N VAL A 78 -5.13 -3.75 1.03
CA VAL A 78 -4.45 -4.54 2.06
C VAL A 78 -4.31 -3.75 3.37
N PRO A 79 -5.44 -3.38 4.02
CA PRO A 79 -5.44 -2.46 5.16
C PRO A 79 -4.57 -2.91 6.34
N PHE A 80 -4.55 -4.22 6.61
CA PHE A 80 -3.75 -4.79 7.71
C PHE A 80 -2.25 -4.72 7.48
N LYS A 81 -1.80 -4.52 6.23
CA LYS A 81 -0.38 -4.42 5.87
C LYS A 81 0.08 -2.97 5.69
N ALA A 82 -0.80 -1.98 5.81
CA ALA A 82 -0.42 -0.56 5.69
C ALA A 82 0.71 -0.14 6.66
N PRO A 83 0.72 -0.56 7.95
CA PRO A 83 1.84 -0.24 8.84
C PRO A 83 3.19 -0.83 8.39
N HIS A 84 3.16 -1.97 7.69
CA HIS A 84 4.37 -2.58 7.14
C HIS A 84 4.89 -1.81 5.93
N LEU A 85 3.97 -1.27 5.12
CA LEU A 85 4.33 -0.39 4.00
C LEU A 85 4.96 0.91 4.49
N ASP A 86 4.37 1.51 5.54
CA ASP A 86 4.89 2.69 6.21
C ASP A 86 6.34 2.48 6.67
N ARG A 87 6.59 1.36 7.36
CA ARG A 87 7.94 0.96 7.79
C ARG A 87 8.88 0.80 6.60
N ALA A 88 8.49 0.03 5.58
CA ALA A 88 9.33 -0.23 4.42
C ALA A 88 9.72 1.07 3.69
N TRP A 89 8.83 2.06 3.68
CA TRP A 89 9.08 3.37 3.06
C TRP A 89 9.79 4.38 3.96
N GLY A 90 10.08 4.02 5.21
CA GLY A 90 10.80 4.87 6.16
C GLY A 90 12.04 5.50 5.53
N GLY A 91 12.12 6.84 5.62
CA GLY A 91 13.26 7.63 5.15
C GLY A 91 13.28 7.90 3.63
N ILE A 92 12.37 7.36 2.83
CA ILE A 92 12.27 7.71 1.40
C ILE A 92 11.70 9.12 1.28
N GLY A 93 12.51 10.09 0.86
CA GLY A 93 12.04 11.46 0.62
C GLY A 93 11.49 12.18 1.86
N GLY A 94 11.86 11.74 3.07
CA GLY A 94 11.30 12.24 4.33
C GLY A 94 9.99 11.56 4.74
N TRP A 95 9.64 10.41 4.14
CA TRP A 95 8.47 9.64 4.56
C TRP A 95 8.56 9.25 6.03
N GLN A 96 7.60 9.75 6.82
CA GLN A 96 7.48 9.57 8.27
C GLN A 96 8.73 9.96 9.07
N SER A 97 9.54 10.89 8.52
CA SER A 97 10.63 11.55 9.25
C SER A 97 10.13 12.63 10.21
#